data_AF-A0A672SLE6-F1
#
_entry.id   AF-A0A672SLE6-F1
#
_cell.length_a   1.000
_cell.length_b   1.000
_cell.length_c   1.000
_cell.angle_alpha   90.00
_cell.angle_beta   90.00
_cell.angle_gamma   90.00
#
_symmetry.space_group_name_H-M   'P 1'
#
loop_
_entity.id
_entity.type
_entity.pdbx_description
1 polymer ?
#
loop_
_entity_poly.entity_id
_entity_poly.type
_entity_poly.pdbx_seq_one_letter_code
_entity_poly.pdbx_strand_id
1 'polypeptide(L)'
;MALTQVSSNKRCDGYQKVFEHDSSELKCKMKFAIYLPPKAESSKCPVLYSLSGLSCTEQNFITKAGSQQAASEHGIIYINISTFTVYSGCNIEGEDESWDLGTGAGFYVNATQEPWKTNYHMYSYVTEELPRLINSNFPADLEKMYLWSLHGGATELSFVVCAHLFSLAILDLTSPPGR
;
A
#
# COMPACT_ATOMS: atom_id res chain seq x y z
N MET A 1 -16.36 -2.36 -7.97
CA MET A 1 -15.22 -2.23 -8.90
C MET A 1 -14.64 -3.62 -9.14
N ALA A 2 -14.32 -3.97 -10.39
CA ALA A 2 -13.76 -5.27 -10.71
C ALA A 2 -12.24 -5.28 -10.43
N LEU A 3 -11.76 -6.29 -9.72
CA LEU A 3 -10.33 -6.54 -9.53
C LEU A 3 -9.83 -7.53 -10.57
N THR A 4 -8.74 -7.20 -11.27
CA THR A 4 -8.04 -8.13 -12.16
C THR A 4 -6.79 -8.62 -11.46
N GLN A 5 -6.68 -9.92 -11.21
CA GLN A 5 -5.47 -10.50 -10.62
C GLN A 5 -4.35 -10.53 -11.67
N VAL A 6 -3.25 -9.79 -11.42
CA VAL A 6 -2.08 -9.72 -12.30
C VAL A 6 -1.09 -10.84 -11.98
N SER A 7 -0.88 -11.14 -10.70
CA SER A 7 0.00 -12.23 -10.27
C SER A 7 -0.42 -12.81 -8.92
N SER A 8 0.00 -14.06 -8.66
CA SER A 8 -0.23 -14.75 -7.40
C SER A 8 0.90 -15.75 -7.15
N ASN A 9 1.63 -15.56 -6.05
CA ASN A 9 2.76 -16.38 -5.65
C ASN A 9 2.57 -16.87 -4.22
N LYS A 10 2.74 -18.18 -3.99
CA LYS A 10 2.72 -18.73 -2.63
C LYS A 10 4.00 -18.33 -1.89
N ARG A 11 3.88 -17.76 -0.69
CA ARG A 11 5.03 -17.31 0.12
C ARG A 11 4.69 -17.34 1.61
N CYS A 12 5.59 -17.91 2.42
CA CYS A 12 5.44 -17.99 3.89
C CYS A 12 4.04 -18.53 4.27
N ASP A 13 3.62 -19.61 3.62
CA ASP A 13 2.30 -20.26 3.75
C ASP A 13 1.07 -19.43 3.33
N GLY A 14 1.23 -18.15 3.06
CA GLY A 14 0.22 -17.27 2.48
C GLY A 14 0.41 -17.05 0.98
N TYR A 15 -0.25 -16.01 0.46
CA TYR A 15 -0.18 -15.61 -0.94
C TYR A 15 0.18 -14.15 -1.09
N GLN A 16 1.26 -13.90 -1.82
CA GLN A 16 1.58 -12.59 -2.36
C GLN A 16 0.90 -12.43 -3.72
N LYS A 17 0.01 -11.46 -3.83
CA LYS A 17 -0.74 -11.17 -5.05
C LYS A 17 -0.56 -9.72 -5.49
N VAL A 18 -0.78 -9.48 -6.77
CA VAL A 18 -0.89 -8.13 -7.34
C VAL A 18 -2.22 -8.07 -8.07
N PHE A 19 -2.97 -6.99 -7.82
CA PHE A 19 -4.24 -6.71 -8.47
C PHE A 19 -4.17 -5.40 -9.22
N GLU A 20 -4.90 -5.31 -10.32
CA GLU A 20 -5.17 -4.10 -11.08
C GLU A 20 -6.67 -3.76 -10.98
N HIS A 21 -6.98 -2.48 -10.91
CA HIS A 21 -8.35 -1.97 -11.00
C HIS A 21 -8.40 -0.58 -11.65
N ASP A 22 -9.55 -0.18 -12.15
CA ASP A 22 -9.78 1.19 -12.60
C ASP A 22 -10.17 2.04 -11.38
N SER A 23 -9.43 3.14 -11.15
CA SER A 23 -9.66 4.05 -10.02
C SER A 23 -10.67 5.14 -10.36
N SER A 24 -11.67 5.31 -9.50
CA SER A 24 -12.62 6.42 -9.66
C SER A 24 -12.07 7.76 -9.20
N GLU A 25 -11.20 7.79 -8.17
CA GLU A 25 -10.59 9.03 -7.69
C GLU A 25 -9.48 9.52 -8.64
N LEU A 26 -8.68 8.60 -9.17
CA LEU A 26 -7.46 8.92 -9.95
C LEU A 26 -7.70 8.89 -11.48
N LYS A 27 -8.85 8.38 -11.92
CA LYS A 27 -9.25 8.26 -13.34
C LYS A 27 -8.26 7.47 -14.21
N CYS A 28 -7.51 6.55 -13.60
CA CYS A 28 -6.51 5.73 -14.26
C CYS A 28 -6.54 4.28 -13.75
N LYS A 29 -5.77 3.41 -14.40
CA LYS A 29 -5.55 2.03 -13.93
C LYS A 29 -4.54 2.03 -12.80
N MET A 30 -4.93 1.44 -11.68
CA MET A 30 -4.13 1.31 -10.47
C MET A 30 -3.75 -0.14 -10.22
N LYS A 31 -2.52 -0.35 -9.74
CA LYS A 31 -2.09 -1.64 -9.18
C LYS A 31 -1.75 -1.50 -7.72
N PHE A 32 -2.09 -2.52 -6.97
CA PHE A 32 -1.65 -2.68 -5.59
C PHE A 32 -1.22 -4.13 -5.35
N ALA A 33 -0.26 -4.30 -4.44
CA ALA A 33 0.14 -5.61 -3.98
C ALA A 33 -0.50 -5.91 -2.64
N ILE A 34 -0.90 -7.17 -2.45
CA ILE A 34 -1.48 -7.65 -1.21
C ILE A 34 -0.83 -8.98 -0.82
N TYR A 35 -0.42 -9.08 0.43
CA TYR A 35 -0.07 -10.33 1.07
C TYR A 35 -1.24 -10.81 1.92
N LEU A 36 -1.72 -12.01 1.62
CA LEU A 36 -2.77 -12.69 2.37
C LEU A 36 -2.11 -13.77 3.24
N PRO A 37 -2.09 -13.62 4.57
CA PRO A 37 -1.56 -14.65 5.46
C PRO A 37 -2.48 -15.88 5.46
N PRO A 38 -1.99 -17.07 5.90
CA PRO A 38 -2.81 -18.28 6.00
C PRO A 38 -4.11 -18.07 6.80
N LYS A 39 -4.04 -17.24 7.84
CA LYS A 39 -5.17 -16.90 8.71
C LYS A 39 -6.33 -16.22 7.97
N ALA A 40 -6.06 -15.55 6.85
CA ALA A 40 -7.07 -14.91 6.02
C ALA A 40 -8.04 -15.91 5.38
N GLU A 41 -7.69 -17.20 5.28
CA GLU A 41 -8.60 -18.23 4.75
C GLU A 41 -9.78 -18.54 5.70
N SER A 42 -9.62 -18.29 6.99
CA SER A 42 -10.60 -18.67 8.03
C SER A 42 -11.15 -17.51 8.83
N SER A 43 -10.50 -16.33 8.83
CA SER A 43 -10.91 -15.20 9.66
C SER A 43 -10.52 -13.85 9.08
N LYS A 44 -11.22 -12.80 9.53
CA LYS A 44 -10.83 -11.42 9.23
C LYS A 44 -9.50 -11.09 9.92
N CYS A 45 -8.62 -10.44 9.18
CA CYS A 45 -7.26 -10.11 9.62
C CYS A 45 -7.07 -8.58 9.69
N PRO A 46 -6.26 -8.08 10.63
CA PRO A 46 -5.81 -6.70 10.63
C PRO A 46 -5.12 -6.33 9.31
N VAL A 47 -5.22 -5.07 8.89
CA VAL A 47 -4.65 -4.59 7.63
C VAL A 47 -3.58 -3.54 7.89
N LEU A 48 -2.38 -3.76 7.34
CA LEU A 48 -1.31 -2.79 7.30
C LEU A 48 -1.14 -2.27 5.87
N TYR A 49 -1.47 -1.00 5.66
CA TYR A 49 -1.20 -0.26 4.44
C TYR A 49 0.20 0.31 4.48
N SER A 50 0.96 0.11 3.42
CA SER A 50 2.31 0.62 3.27
C SER A 50 2.42 1.45 2.01
N LEU A 51 2.77 2.70 2.24
CA LEU A 51 2.92 3.74 1.24
C LEU A 51 4.38 3.78 0.81
N SER A 52 4.66 3.26 -0.39
CA SER A 52 6.00 3.25 -0.96
C SER A 52 6.42 4.66 -1.40
N GLY A 53 7.74 4.91 -1.33
CA GLY A 53 8.42 6.15 -1.72
C GLY A 53 8.49 6.41 -3.23
N LEU A 54 8.99 7.59 -3.60
CA LEU A 54 9.39 7.97 -4.97
C LEU A 54 10.14 6.81 -5.66
N SER A 55 9.82 6.54 -6.93
CA SER A 55 10.45 5.52 -7.80
C SER A 55 10.30 4.04 -7.39
N CYS A 56 9.57 3.73 -6.31
CA CYS A 56 9.34 2.34 -5.91
C CYS A 56 8.07 1.80 -6.56
N THR A 57 8.13 0.65 -7.23
CA THR A 57 6.93 -0.11 -7.64
C THR A 57 6.43 -1.00 -6.50
N GLU A 58 5.27 -1.63 -6.67
CA GLU A 58 4.78 -2.62 -5.71
C GLU A 58 5.76 -3.81 -5.55
N GLN A 59 6.56 -4.11 -6.57
CA GLN A 59 7.55 -5.20 -6.54
C GLN A 59 8.73 -4.91 -5.59
N ASN A 60 9.11 -3.64 -5.43
CA ASN A 60 10.30 -3.28 -4.66
C ASN A 60 10.19 -3.72 -3.20
N PHE A 61 9.03 -3.50 -2.59
CA PHE A 61 8.82 -3.86 -1.19
C PHE A 61 8.63 -5.37 -1.02
N ILE A 62 7.84 -6.00 -1.90
CA ILE A 62 7.60 -7.44 -1.89
C ILE A 62 8.91 -8.24 -1.90
N THR A 63 9.86 -7.83 -2.75
CA THR A 63 11.10 -8.58 -2.97
C THR A 63 12.19 -8.27 -1.96
N LYS A 64 12.21 -7.07 -1.36
CA LYS A 64 13.35 -6.61 -0.55
C LYS A 64 13.07 -6.52 0.96
N ALA A 65 11.82 -6.35 1.38
CA ALA A 65 11.51 -6.07 2.79
C ALA A 65 11.42 -7.33 3.68
N GLY A 66 11.23 -8.52 3.09
CA GLY A 66 11.08 -9.77 3.86
C GLY A 66 9.86 -9.80 4.79
N SER A 67 8.90 -8.89 4.62
CA SER A 67 7.77 -8.69 5.54
C SER A 67 6.77 -9.84 5.56
N GLN A 68 6.78 -10.73 4.55
CA GLN A 68 5.78 -11.79 4.42
C GLN A 68 5.86 -12.82 5.55
N GLN A 69 7.06 -13.06 6.08
CA GLN A 69 7.22 -14.02 7.18
C GLN A 69 6.53 -13.50 8.44
N ALA A 70 6.86 -12.29 8.88
CA ALA A 70 6.23 -11.66 10.04
C ALA A 70 4.71 -11.45 9.83
N ALA A 71 4.29 -11.04 8.63
CA ALA A 71 2.88 -10.89 8.30
C ALA A 71 2.11 -12.22 8.39
N SER A 72 2.75 -13.35 8.01
CA SER A 72 2.19 -14.69 8.15
C SER A 72 2.06 -15.09 9.63
N GLU A 73 3.15 -14.95 10.39
CA GLU A 73 3.23 -15.32 11.81
C GLU A 73 2.21 -14.54 12.67
N HIS A 74 2.02 -13.25 12.39
CA HIS A 74 1.08 -12.41 13.11
C HIS A 74 -0.34 -12.38 12.50
N GLY A 75 -0.54 -13.01 11.34
CA GLY A 75 -1.83 -13.04 10.65
C GLY A 75 -2.31 -11.65 10.23
N ILE A 76 -1.41 -10.84 9.68
CA ILE A 76 -1.68 -9.47 9.22
C ILE A 76 -1.75 -9.46 7.68
N ILE A 77 -2.81 -8.88 7.13
CA ILE A 77 -2.87 -8.55 5.70
C ILE A 77 -1.99 -7.33 5.47
N TYR A 78 -1.07 -7.45 4.53
CA TYR A 78 -0.15 -6.37 4.19
C TYR A 78 -0.44 -5.88 2.77
N ILE A 79 -0.64 -4.58 2.61
CA ILE A 79 -0.99 -3.95 1.34
C ILE A 79 0.06 -2.92 0.99
N ASN A 80 0.68 -3.05 -0.17
CA ASN A 80 1.64 -2.09 -0.68
C ASN A 80 1.04 -1.31 -1.84
N ILE A 81 1.16 0.01 -1.76
CA ILE A 81 0.73 0.94 -2.80
C ILE A 81 1.95 1.76 -3.20
N SER A 82 2.11 1.94 -4.50
CA SER A 82 3.16 2.76 -5.09
C SER A 82 2.53 3.98 -5.75
N THR A 83 3.13 5.15 -5.52
CA THR A 83 2.82 6.37 -6.28
C THR A 83 3.34 6.34 -7.71
N PHE A 84 4.35 5.50 -8.00
CA PHE A 84 4.92 5.33 -9.35
C PHE A 84 3.94 4.64 -10.30
N THR A 85 3.18 3.67 -9.79
CA THR A 85 2.18 2.96 -10.59
C THR A 85 0.94 3.80 -10.90
N VAL A 86 0.78 4.98 -10.29
CA VAL A 86 -0.41 5.83 -10.44
C VAL A 86 -0.45 6.61 -11.74
N TYR A 87 0.71 7.00 -12.29
CA TYR A 87 0.76 8.08 -13.28
C TYR A 87 1.37 7.70 -14.63
N SER A 88 1.90 6.50 -14.80
CA SER A 88 2.50 6.05 -16.07
C SER A 88 1.50 5.86 -17.24
N GLY A 89 0.27 6.38 -17.11
CA GLY A 89 -0.77 6.30 -18.13
C GLY A 89 -1.78 7.46 -18.09
N CYS A 90 -1.52 8.54 -17.34
CA CYS A 90 -2.41 9.70 -17.29
C CYS A 90 -2.17 10.66 -18.46
N ASN A 91 -0.97 10.63 -19.06
CA ASN A 91 -0.56 11.45 -20.20
C ASN A 91 -0.84 12.95 -19.96
N ILE A 92 -0.50 13.40 -18.76
CA ILE A 92 -0.64 14.79 -18.31
C ILE A 92 0.59 15.57 -18.75
N GLU A 93 0.36 16.74 -19.35
CA GLU A 93 1.43 17.64 -19.77
C GLU A 93 2.30 18.05 -18.56
N GLY A 94 3.61 17.83 -18.66
CA GLY A 94 4.57 18.14 -17.60
C GLY A 94 4.80 17.04 -16.56
N GLU A 95 4.09 15.90 -16.62
CA GLU A 95 4.19 14.85 -15.58
C GLU A 95 5.49 14.05 -15.58
N ASP A 96 6.20 14.02 -16.69
CA ASP A 96 7.47 13.31 -16.85
C ASP A 96 8.69 14.25 -16.93
N GLU A 97 8.49 15.56 -16.73
CA GLU A 97 9.55 16.56 -16.89
C GLU A 97 10.53 16.61 -15.70
N SER A 98 10.07 16.22 -14.51
CA SER A 98 10.90 16.15 -13.31
C SER A 98 10.66 14.87 -12.53
N TRP A 99 11.71 14.38 -11.85
CA TRP A 99 11.63 13.17 -11.04
C TRP A 99 10.93 13.40 -9.67
N ASP A 100 10.83 14.66 -9.25
CA ASP A 100 10.24 15.10 -7.98
C ASP A 100 8.83 15.72 -8.12
N LEU A 101 8.29 15.77 -9.34
CA LEU A 101 6.97 16.31 -9.65
C LEU A 101 6.31 15.47 -10.75
N GLY A 102 5.06 15.07 -10.56
CA GLY A 102 4.32 14.30 -11.55
C GLY A 102 4.42 12.79 -11.32
N THR A 103 4.85 12.04 -12.33
CA THR A 103 4.83 10.57 -12.32
C THR A 103 5.69 9.99 -11.19
N GLY A 104 5.04 9.34 -10.24
CA GLY A 104 5.70 8.79 -9.04
C GLY A 104 5.81 9.74 -7.86
N ALA A 105 5.46 11.02 -8.02
CA ALA A 105 5.56 12.07 -7.00
C ALA A 105 4.17 12.65 -6.66
N GLY A 106 3.21 11.79 -6.31
CA GLY A 106 1.85 12.23 -5.96
C GLY A 106 1.69 12.84 -4.56
N PHE A 107 2.73 12.78 -3.71
CA PHE A 107 2.79 13.29 -2.33
C PHE A 107 1.61 12.90 -1.40
N TYR A 108 0.76 11.95 -1.79
CA TYR A 108 -0.47 11.57 -1.08
C TYR A 108 -1.40 12.75 -0.77
N VAL A 109 -1.48 13.72 -1.67
CA VAL A 109 -2.39 14.87 -1.56
C VAL A 109 -3.51 14.81 -2.60
N ASN A 110 -4.53 15.65 -2.43
CA ASN A 110 -5.50 15.98 -3.48
C ASN A 110 -5.09 17.30 -4.14
N ALA A 111 -4.68 17.24 -5.40
CA ALA A 111 -4.30 18.41 -6.16
C ALA A 111 -5.52 19.29 -6.47
N THR A 112 -5.33 20.60 -6.36
CA THR A 112 -6.37 21.60 -6.65
C THR A 112 -6.09 22.43 -7.90
N GLN A 113 -4.86 22.37 -8.42
CA GLN A 113 -4.39 23.15 -9.56
C GLN A 113 -4.40 22.31 -10.83
N GLU A 114 -4.77 22.92 -11.94
CA GLU A 114 -4.58 22.32 -13.28
C GLU A 114 -3.09 22.21 -13.61
N PRO A 115 -2.64 21.18 -14.36
CA PRO A 115 -3.45 20.08 -14.93
C PRO A 115 -3.68 18.90 -13.96
N TRP A 116 -3.09 18.93 -12.77
CA TRP A 116 -3.04 17.81 -11.81
C TRP A 116 -4.38 17.48 -11.15
N LYS A 117 -5.26 18.48 -11.07
CA LYS A 117 -6.56 18.42 -10.39
C LYS A 117 -7.47 17.28 -10.85
N THR A 118 -7.28 16.69 -12.02
CA THR A 118 -8.17 15.61 -12.48
C THR A 118 -7.75 14.23 -11.96
N ASN A 119 -6.45 13.99 -11.76
CA ASN A 119 -5.91 12.65 -11.51
C ASN A 119 -5.14 12.52 -10.19
N TYR A 120 -4.60 13.63 -9.66
CA TYR A 120 -3.73 13.60 -8.47
C TYR A 120 -4.56 13.69 -7.19
N HIS A 121 -5.40 12.67 -6.93
CA HIS A 121 -6.28 12.56 -5.75
C HIS A 121 -5.84 11.42 -4.82
N MET A 122 -4.54 11.33 -4.56
CA MET A 122 -3.96 10.21 -3.81
C MET A 122 -4.40 10.18 -2.35
N TYR A 123 -4.74 11.33 -1.77
CA TYR A 123 -5.33 11.36 -0.43
C TYR A 123 -6.68 10.63 -0.43
N SER A 124 -7.62 11.05 -1.29
CA SER A 124 -8.94 10.40 -1.42
C SER A 124 -8.81 8.92 -1.76
N TYR A 125 -7.87 8.56 -2.64
CA TYR A 125 -7.64 7.18 -3.02
C TYR A 125 -7.24 6.31 -1.82
N VAL A 126 -6.28 6.77 -1.00
CA VAL A 126 -5.75 6.00 0.14
C VAL A 126 -6.71 5.96 1.32
N THR A 127 -7.48 7.03 1.56
CA THR A 127 -8.39 7.10 2.72
C THR A 127 -9.79 6.56 2.44
N GLU A 128 -10.27 6.62 1.19
CA GLU A 128 -11.66 6.29 0.85
C GLU A 128 -11.76 5.14 -0.14
N GLU A 129 -11.17 5.28 -1.34
CA GLU A 129 -11.39 4.32 -2.43
C GLU A 129 -10.78 2.96 -2.10
N LEU A 130 -9.49 2.93 -1.76
CA LEU A 130 -8.76 1.70 -1.54
C LEU A 130 -9.27 0.94 -0.31
N PRO A 131 -9.49 1.56 0.87
CA PRO A 131 -10.06 0.83 1.99
C PRO A 131 -11.41 0.20 1.64
N ARG A 132 -12.31 0.94 0.96
CA ARG A 132 -13.60 0.37 0.49
C ARG A 132 -13.40 -0.82 -0.44
N LEU A 133 -12.44 -0.72 -1.37
CA LEU A 133 -12.09 -1.80 -2.30
C LEU A 133 -11.57 -3.04 -1.57
N ILE A 134 -10.67 -2.85 -0.61
CA ILE A 134 -10.08 -3.95 0.16
C ILE A 134 -11.13 -4.66 1.00
N ASN A 135 -11.96 -3.88 1.70
CA ASN A 135 -13.01 -4.40 2.58
C ASN A 135 -14.08 -5.21 1.82
N SER A 136 -14.33 -4.86 0.57
CA SER A 136 -15.33 -5.53 -0.26
C SER A 136 -14.82 -6.84 -0.88
N ASN A 137 -13.49 -7.03 -0.97
CA ASN A 137 -12.89 -8.13 -1.73
C ASN A 137 -12.02 -9.08 -0.89
N PHE A 138 -11.60 -8.65 0.30
CA PHE A 138 -10.68 -9.41 1.15
C PHE A 138 -11.20 -9.51 2.59
N PRO A 139 -10.76 -10.52 3.35
CA PRO A 139 -11.14 -10.72 4.75
C PRO A 139 -10.40 -9.74 5.67
N ALA A 140 -10.66 -8.45 5.49
CA ALA A 140 -10.09 -7.36 6.27
C ALA A 140 -10.93 -7.05 7.52
N ASP A 141 -10.27 -6.77 8.63
CA ASP A 141 -10.88 -6.22 9.85
C ASP A 141 -10.90 -4.68 9.79
N LEU A 142 -12.11 -4.11 9.77
CA LEU A 142 -12.35 -2.66 9.67
C LEU A 142 -11.87 -1.89 10.90
N GLU A 143 -11.85 -2.54 12.06
CA GLU A 143 -11.49 -1.89 13.32
C GLU A 143 -9.96 -1.84 13.51
N LYS A 144 -9.20 -2.55 12.66
CA LYS A 144 -7.76 -2.74 12.80
C LYS A 144 -7.02 -2.44 11.51
N MET A 145 -7.02 -1.17 11.13
CA MET A 145 -6.28 -0.65 9.98
C MET A 145 -5.12 0.23 10.44
N TYR A 146 -3.94 -0.02 9.88
CA TYR A 146 -2.68 0.64 10.21
C TYR A 146 -2.06 1.20 8.93
N LEU A 147 -1.41 2.36 9.01
CA LEU A 147 -0.72 2.99 7.88
C LEU A 147 0.76 3.17 8.21
N TRP A 148 1.63 2.79 7.29
CA TRP A 148 3.07 2.98 7.34
C TRP A 148 3.53 3.68 6.06
N SER A 149 4.34 4.74 6.16
CA SER A 149 4.99 5.38 5.00
C SER A 149 6.51 5.28 5.06
N LEU A 150 7.16 5.04 3.93
CA LEU A 150 8.62 5.04 3.78
C LEU A 150 9.16 6.33 3.12
N HIS A 151 8.34 7.36 2.93
CA HIS A 151 8.82 8.64 2.39
C HIS A 151 9.75 9.35 3.39
N GLY A 152 11.03 9.46 3.04
CA GLY A 152 11.97 10.38 3.68
C GLY A 152 11.66 11.81 3.25
N GLY A 153 10.80 12.50 4.00
CA GLY A 153 10.53 13.93 3.84
C GLY A 153 9.07 14.25 3.49
N ALA A 154 8.43 15.00 4.38
CA ALA A 154 7.19 15.78 4.19
C ALA A 154 5.80 15.17 4.44
N THR A 155 5.62 13.87 4.72
CA THR A 155 4.33 13.33 5.24
C THR A 155 4.44 12.69 6.62
N GLU A 156 5.23 13.29 7.52
CA GLU A 156 5.05 13.09 8.95
C GLU A 156 3.85 13.91 9.45
N LEU A 157 2.65 13.60 8.98
CA LEU A 157 1.44 14.11 9.63
C LEU A 157 0.30 13.08 9.51
N SER A 158 0.15 12.35 10.60
CA SER A 158 -1.12 11.93 11.18
C SER A 158 -1.98 10.92 10.39
N PHE A 159 -1.76 9.63 10.64
CA PHE A 159 -2.84 8.73 11.08
C PHE A 159 -2.25 7.65 12.00
N VAL A 160 -2.28 7.95 13.30
CA VAL A 160 -1.93 7.01 14.37
C VAL A 160 -3.15 6.16 14.65
N VAL A 161 -3.17 4.95 14.12
CA VAL A 161 -3.51 3.80 14.94
C VAL A 161 -2.23 2.97 15.01
N CYS A 162 -1.62 3.00 16.20
CA CYS A 162 -0.63 2.06 16.72
C CYS A 162 0.73 1.86 15.99
N ALA A 163 1.50 2.94 15.84
CA ALA A 163 2.97 2.84 15.69
C ALA A 163 3.67 2.24 16.93
N HIS A 164 3.01 2.20 18.10
CA HIS A 164 3.56 1.63 19.33
C HIS A 164 3.69 0.10 19.31
N LEU A 165 2.91 -0.62 18.49
CA LEU A 165 3.01 -2.09 18.42
C LEU A 165 4.15 -2.56 17.50
N PHE A 166 4.51 -1.78 16.49
CA PHE A 166 5.51 -2.22 15.50
C PHE A 166 6.96 -2.02 15.96
N SER A 167 7.24 -0.98 16.76
CA SER A 167 8.56 -0.82 17.39
C SER A 167 8.82 -1.93 18.41
N LEU A 168 7.80 -2.30 19.19
CA LEU A 168 7.90 -3.44 20.12
C LEU A 168 8.05 -4.78 19.39
N ALA A 169 7.32 -5.01 18.28
CA ALA A 169 7.46 -6.23 17.50
C ALA A 169 8.84 -6.38 16.84
N ILE A 170 9.46 -5.29 16.33
CA ILE A 170 10.80 -5.33 15.74
C ILE A 170 11.90 -5.44 16.83
N LEU A 171 11.71 -4.81 17.99
CA LEU A 171 12.63 -4.94 19.13
C LEU A 171 12.60 -6.35 19.76
N ASP A 172 11.45 -7.02 19.79
CA ASP A 172 11.36 -8.43 20.22
C ASP A 172 11.97 -9.39 19.20
N LEU A 173 11.85 -9.12 17.89
CA LEU A 173 12.42 -9.97 16.82
C LEU A 173 13.95 -9.84 16.67
N THR A 174 14.57 -8.82 17.26
CA THR A 174 16.02 -8.61 17.23
C THR A 174 16.71 -9.00 18.55
N SER A 175 15.92 -9.40 19.56
CA SER A 175 16.45 -9.94 20.80
C SER A 175 16.77 -11.43 20.62
N PRO A 176 18.03 -11.88 20.80
CA PRO A 176 18.34 -13.29 20.73
C PRO A 176 17.57 -14.05 21.83
N PRO A 177 17.08 -15.28 21.57
CA PRO A 177 16.44 -16.08 22.60
C PRO A 177 17.41 -16.25 23.77
N GLY A 178 17.02 -15.74 24.94
CA GLY A 178 17.83 -15.74 26.15
C GLY A 178 18.34 -17.14 26.50
N ARG A 179 19.61 -17.20 26.91
CA ARG A 179 20.16 -18.23 27.78
C ARG A 179 19.53 -18.16 29.17
#